data_AF-A0A1A8RSW7-F1
#
_entry.id   AF-A0A1A8RSW7-F1
#
_cell.length_a   1.000
_cell.length_b   1.000
_cell.length_c   1.000
_cell.angle_alpha   90.00
_cell.angle_beta   90.00
_cell.angle_gamma   90.00
#
_symmetry.space_group_name_H-M   'P 1'
#
loop_
_entity.id
_entity.type
_entity.pdbx_description
1 polymer ?
#
loop_
_entity_poly.entity_id
_entity_poly.type
_entity_poly.pdbx_seq_one_letter_code
_entity_poly.pdbx_strand_id
1 'polypeptide(L)' 'LKEIAFLTRPTKCTPQQANALTEAILNMLVTDMRPLSMVGDQGFKDMIKMFNQEFYENYLPGRSHFTTLMERKYETTIEK' A
#
# COMPACT_ATOMS: atom_id res chain seq x y z
N LEU A 1 21.01 -24.67 7.90
CA LEU A 1 20.27 -23.58 7.23
C LEU A 1 19.32 -23.01 8.27
N LYS A 2 19.61 -21.83 8.82
CA LYS A 2 18.65 -21.11 9.66
C LYS A 2 17.43 -20.90 8.77
N GLU A 3 16.32 -21.55 9.09
CA GLU A 3 15.03 -21.12 8.55
C GLU A 3 14.88 -19.68 9.00
N ILE A 4 15.20 -18.78 8.07
CA ILE A 4 14.87 -17.38 8.14
C ILE A 4 13.39 -17.37 8.51
N ALA A 5 13.04 -16.63 9.57
CA ALA A 5 11.68 -16.21 9.85
C ALA A 5 11.17 -15.41 8.64
N PHE A 6 10.90 -16.10 7.53
CA PHE A 6 10.86 -15.54 6.18
C PHE A 6 9.72 -14.53 6.07
N LEU A 7 8.65 -14.75 6.84
CA LEU A 7 7.51 -13.87 6.97
C LEU A 7 6.94 -13.98 8.38
N THR A 8 7.51 -13.27 9.36
CA THR A 8 6.72 -12.96 10.57
C THR A 8 5.57 -12.07 10.13
N ARG A 9 4.40 -12.68 9.97
CA ARG A 9 3.16 -11.97 9.64
C ARG A 9 2.79 -11.09 10.82
N PRO A 10 2.81 -9.76 10.68
CA PRO A 10 2.31 -8.89 11.73
C PRO A 10 0.82 -9.20 11.93
N THR A 11 0.46 -9.58 13.16
CA THR A 11 -0.93 -9.84 13.55
C THR A 11 -1.70 -8.56 13.83
N LYS A 12 -1.00 -7.42 13.90
CA LYS A 12 -1.58 -6.10 14.14
C LYS A 12 -0.89 -5.07 13.25
N CYS A 13 -1.67 -4.12 12.79
CA CYS A 13 -1.25 -2.95 12.04
C CYS A 13 -1.84 -1.74 12.76
N THR A 14 -1.00 -0.84 13.26
CA THR A 14 -1.49 0.42 13.83
C THR A 14 -1.92 1.36 12.70
N PRO A 15 -2.78 2.36 12.99
CA PRO A 15 -3.13 3.39 11.99
C PRO A 15 -1.90 4.09 11.40
N GLN A 16 -0.86 4.33 12.19
CA GLN A 16 0.38 4.95 11.73
C GLN A 16 1.15 4.03 10.77
N GLN A 17 1.22 2.74 11.05
CA GLN A 17 1.82 1.74 10.15
C GLN A 17 1.01 1.62 8.85
N ALA A 18 -0.32 1.65 8.95
CA ALA A 18 -1.20 1.61 7.79
C ALA A 18 -1.02 2.84 6.89
N ASN A 19 -0.86 4.03 7.47
CA ASN A 19 -0.57 5.24 6.72
C ASN A 19 0.78 5.13 5.99
N ALA A 20 1.83 4.69 6.68
CA ALA A 20 3.16 4.50 6.09
C ALA A 20 3.13 3.47 4.94
N LEU A 21 2.37 2.38 5.09
CA LEU A 21 2.23 1.36 4.04
C LEU A 21 1.42 1.88 2.85
N THR A 22 0.38 2.66 3.08
CA THR A 22 -0.39 3.35 2.03
C THR A 22 0.49 4.30 1.23
N GLU A 23 1.31 5.10 1.91
CA GLU A 23 2.28 6.01 1.27
C GLU A 23 3.33 5.24 0.46
N ALA A 24 3.82 4.11 0.97
CA ALA A 24 4.76 3.25 0.25
C ALA A 24 4.14 2.68 -1.03
N ILE A 25 2.89 2.21 -0.98
CA ILE A 25 2.14 1.74 -2.16
C ILE A 25 1.98 2.88 -3.16
N LEU A 26 1.55 4.07 -2.71
CA LEU A 26 1.41 5.24 -3.57
C LEU A 26 2.74 5.60 -4.25
N ASN A 27 3.84 5.59 -3.50
CA ASN A 27 5.18 5.87 -4.03
C ASN A 27 5.59 4.83 -5.09
N MET A 28 5.30 3.55 -4.87
CA MET A 28 5.54 2.50 -5.86
C MET A 28 4.71 2.74 -7.13
N LEU A 29 3.42 3.07 -7.00
CA LEU A 29 2.56 3.36 -8.15
C LEU A 29 3.12 4.50 -9.02
N VAL A 30 3.59 5.57 -8.37
CA VAL A 30 4.16 6.74 -9.06
C VAL A 30 5.54 6.44 -9.65
N THR A 31 6.45 5.89 -8.85
CA THR A 31 7.86 5.70 -9.25
C THR A 31 8.00 4.65 -10.34
N ASP A 32 7.25 3.55 -10.23
CA ASP A 32 7.32 2.43 -11.16
C ASP A 32 6.27 2.55 -12.29
N MET A 33 5.61 3.71 -12.39
CA MET A 33 4.60 4.01 -13.41
C MET A 33 3.51 2.93 -13.51
N ARG A 34 3.04 2.43 -12.37
CA ARG A 34 2.02 1.39 -12.32
C ARG A 34 0.62 1.98 -12.43
N PRO A 35 -0.31 1.28 -13.09
CA PRO A 35 -1.68 1.75 -13.21
C PRO A 35 -2.38 1.74 -11.84
N LEU A 36 -3.22 2.74 -11.58
CA LEU A 36 -4.09 2.81 -10.39
C LEU A 36 -5.03 1.60 -10.25
N SER A 37 -5.31 0.85 -11.31
CA SER A 37 -6.10 -0.39 -11.23
C SER A 37 -5.42 -1.48 -10.41
N MET A 38 -4.08 -1.47 -10.33
CA MET A 38 -3.28 -2.51 -9.67
C MET A 38 -3.71 -2.76 -8.22
N VAL A 39 -4.05 -1.71 -7.47
CA VAL A 39 -4.48 -1.87 -6.07
C VAL A 39 -5.83 -2.58 -5.92
N GLY A 40 -6.62 -2.62 -6.99
CA GLY A 40 -7.89 -3.34 -7.07
C GLY A 40 -7.73 -4.80 -7.50
N ASP A 41 -6.60 -5.16 -8.13
CA ASP A 41 -6.39 -6.47 -8.74
C ASP A 41 -6.16 -7.56 -7.69
N GLN A 42 -6.66 -8.77 -7.98
CA GLN A 42 -6.66 -9.88 -7.01
C GLN A 42 -5.24 -10.28 -6.59
N GLY A 43 -4.30 -10.36 -7.55
CA GLY A 43 -2.92 -10.74 -7.24
C GLY A 43 -2.22 -9.77 -6.28
N PHE A 44 -2.50 -8.46 -6.40
CA PHE A 44 -1.98 -7.47 -5.47
C PHE A 44 -2.60 -7.64 -4.08
N LYS A 45 -3.93 -7.82 -4.01
CA LYS A 45 -4.65 -8.06 -2.76
C LYS A 45 -4.16 -9.31 -2.03
N ASP A 46 -3.95 -10.41 -2.76
CA ASP A 46 -3.44 -11.67 -2.21
C ASP A 46 -2.02 -11.50 -1.65
N MET A 47 -1.17 -10.75 -2.36
CA MET A 47 0.17 -10.40 -1.90
C MET A 47 0.08 -9.60 -0.59
N ILE A 48 -0.70 -8.52 -0.54
CA ILE A 48 -0.84 -7.68 0.65
C ILE A 48 -1.41 -8.50 1.83
N LYS A 49 -2.42 -9.33 1.60
CA LYS A 49 -3.00 -10.21 2.62
C LYS A 49 -1.97 -11.19 3.20
N MET A 50 -1.07 -11.72 2.37
CA MET A 50 0.02 -12.60 2.82
C MET A 50 1.00 -11.87 3.73
N PHE A 51 1.38 -10.64 3.40
CA PHE A 51 2.39 -9.88 4.14
C PHE A 51 1.84 -9.15 5.38
N ASN A 52 0.59 -8.69 5.35
CA ASN A 52 -0.05 -7.98 6.45
C ASN A 52 -1.58 -8.12 6.37
N GLN A 53 -2.12 -9.11 7.06
CA GLN A 53 -3.55 -9.42 7.04
C GLN A 53 -4.39 -8.29 7.66
N GLU A 54 -3.93 -7.70 8.76
CA GLU A 54 -4.66 -6.60 9.43
C GLU A 54 -4.76 -5.37 8.53
N PHE A 55 -3.68 -5.03 7.81
CA PHE A 55 -3.72 -3.96 6.82
C PHE A 55 -4.70 -4.28 5.68
N TYR A 56 -4.66 -5.50 5.15
CA TYR A 56 -5.59 -5.92 4.10
C TYR A 56 -7.06 -5.78 4.52
N GLU A 57 -7.41 -6.25 5.71
CA GLU A 57 -8.80 -6.31 6.17
C GLU A 57 -9.35 -4.94 6.58
N ASN A 58 -8.54 -4.12 7.28
CA ASN A 58 -9.04 -2.93 7.97
C ASN A 58 -8.57 -1.61 7.38
N TYR A 59 -7.51 -1.61 6.56
CA TYR A 59 -6.83 -0.38 6.17
C TYR A 59 -6.54 -0.22 4.68
N LEU A 60 -6.50 -1.31 3.89
CA LEU A 60 -6.12 -1.27 2.49
C LEU A 60 -7.10 -0.38 1.69
N PRO A 61 -6.64 0.79 1.20
CA PRO A 61 -7.55 1.70 0.52
C PRO A 61 -7.93 1.20 -0.87
N GLY A 62 -9.12 1.57 -1.32
CA GLY A 62 -9.55 1.36 -2.70
C GLY A 62 -8.90 2.33 -3.67
N ARG A 63 -9.09 2.06 -4.97
CA ARG A 63 -8.56 2.88 -6.08
C ARG A 63 -8.88 4.37 -5.95
N SER A 64 -10.11 4.73 -5.58
CA SER A 64 -10.53 6.14 -5.46
C SER A 64 -9.69 6.92 -4.46
N HIS A 65 -9.32 6.29 -3.34
CA HIS A 65 -8.46 6.90 -2.34
C HIS A 65 -7.06 7.18 -2.90
N PHE A 66 -6.47 6.21 -3.60
CA PHE A 66 -5.17 6.40 -4.26
C PHE A 66 -5.21 7.46 -5.36
N THR A 67 -6.32 7.60 -6.11
CA THR A 67 -6.51 8.70 -7.05
C THR A 67 -6.40 10.06 -6.34
N THR A 68 -7.16 10.25 -5.25
CA THR A 68 -7.13 11.50 -4.49
C THR A 68 -5.75 11.79 -3.88
N LEU A 69 -5.03 10.76 -3.43
CA LEU A 69 -3.67 10.93 -2.93
C LEU A 69 -2.68 11.34 -4.03
N MET A 70 -2.80 10.77 -5.23
CA MET A 70 -1.97 11.17 -6.39
C MET A 70 -2.23 12.63 -6.77
N GLU A 71 -3.49 13.04 -6.85
CA GLU A 71 -3.90 14.43 -7.17
C GLU A 71 -3.29 15.42 -6.17
N ARG A 72 -3.47 15.18 -4.87
CA ARG A 72 -2.89 16.02 -3.81
C ARG A 72 -1.37 16.11 -3.87
N LYS A 73 -0.70 14.98 -4.16
CA LYS A 73 0.77 14.93 -4.26
C LYS A 73 1.27 15.73 -5.45
N TYR A 74 0.54 15.70 -6.57
CA TYR A 74 0.83 16.51 -7.75
C TYR A 74 0.68 18.00 -7.46
N GLU A 75 -0.43 18.42 -6.85
CA GLU A 75 -0.67 19.81 -6.43
C GLU A 75 0.46 20.34 -5.54
N THR A 76 0.82 19.58 -4.50
CA THR A 76 1.89 19.94 -3.56
C THR A 76 3.28 20.05 -4.21
N THR A 77 3.50 19.34 -5.33
CA THR A 77 4.78 19.36 -6.06
C THR A 77 4.86 20.53 -7.04
N ILE A 78 3.72 21.00 -7.56
CA ILE A 78 3.65 22.16 -8.47
C ILE A 78 3.65 23.48 -7.71
N GLU A 79 3.09 23.51 -6.50
CA GLU A 79 3.06 24.72 -5.65
C GLU A 79 4.41 25.03 -4.96
N LYS A 80 5.49 24.29 -5.28
CA LYS A 80 6.85 24.50 -4.77
C LYS A 80 7.82 24.89 -5.88
#